data_AF-A0A439N050-F1
#
_entry.id   AF-A0A439N050-F1
#
_cell.length_a   1.000
_cell.length_b   1.000
_cell.length_c   1.000
_cell.angle_alpha   90.00
_cell.angle_beta   90.00
_cell.angle_gamma   90.00
#
_symmetry.space_group_name_H-M   'P 1'
#
loop_
_entity.id
_entity.type
_entity.pdbx_description
1 polymer ?
#
loop_
_entity_poly.entity_id
_entity_poly.type
_entity_poly.pdbx_seq_one_letter_code
_entity_poly.pdbx_strand_id
1 'polypeptide(L)' 'GYLSTGQRRRAAIAKLLVSRRPLWLLDEPTAGLDKASEERFARLMTQHCGEGGIVIAATHLPLGLDGAQALVMGETG' A
#
# COMPACT_ATOMS: atom_id res chain seq x y z
N GLY A 1 13.79 -22.26 0.61
CA GLY A 1 12.42 -22.49 0.09
C GLY A 1 11.88 -21.18 -0.44
N TYR A 2 11.32 -21.17 -1.65
CA TYR A 2 10.79 -19.94 -2.26
C TYR A 2 9.34 -19.73 -1.80
N LEU A 3 9.06 -18.60 -1.16
CA LEU A 3 7.69 -18.19 -0.82
C LEU A 3 6.89 -17.98 -2.12
N SER A 4 5.63 -18.42 -2.14
CA SER A 4 4.71 -18.05 -3.21
C SER A 4 4.54 -16.53 -3.30
N THR A 5 4.08 -16.02 -4.43
CA THR A 5 3.85 -14.58 -4.62
C THR A 5 2.95 -14.01 -3.52
N GLY A 6 1.87 -14.70 -3.16
CA GLY A 6 0.98 -14.29 -2.06
C GLY A 6 1.64 -14.36 -0.68
N GLN A 7 2.50 -15.34 -0.42
CA GLN A 7 3.24 -15.43 0.84
C GLN A 7 4.29 -14.31 0.97
N ARG A 8 5.01 -14.00 -0.11
CA ARG A 8 5.98 -12.90 -0.15
C ARG A 8 5.29 -11.56 0.11
N ARG A 9 4.09 -11.37 -0.46
CA ARG A 9 3.29 -10.16 -0.28
C ARG A 9 2.74 -10.02 1.14
N ARG A 10 2.16 -11.08 1.71
CA ARG A 10 1.73 -11.09 3.13
C ARG A 10 2.90 -10.82 4.08
N ALA A 11 4.07 -11.38 3.81
CA ALA A 11 5.27 -11.10 4.60
C ALA A 11 5.71 -9.64 4.48
N ALA A 12 5.60 -9.02 3.30
CA ALA A 12 5.90 -7.59 3.12
C ALA A 12 4.93 -6.70 3.92
N ILE A 13 3.63 -6.99 3.87
CA ILE A 13 2.62 -6.27 4.66
C ILE A 13 2.88 -6.47 6.17
N ALA A 14 3.15 -7.70 6.62
CA ALA A 14 3.46 -7.97 8.01
C ALA A 14 4.68 -7.18 8.50
N LYS A 15 5.72 -7.01 7.67
CA LYS A 15 6.88 -6.17 8.00
C LYS A 15 6.53 -4.70 8.25
N LEU A 16 5.51 -4.16 7.58
CA LEU A 16 5.03 -2.79 7.84
C LEU A 16 4.34 -2.67 9.20
N LEU A 17 3.75 -3.75 9.70
CA LEU A 17 2.98 -3.77 10.94
C LEU A 17 3.80 -4.10 12.19
N VAL A 18 4.92 -4.81 12.03
CA VAL A 18 5.76 -5.27 13.16
C VAL A 18 6.55 -4.12 13.80
N SER A 19 6.83 -3.05 13.07
CA SER A 19 7.55 -1.90 13.60
C SER A 19 6.93 -0.62 13.11
N ARG A 20 6.73 0.34 14.02
CA ARG A 20 6.23 1.66 13.65
C ARG A 20 7.22 2.33 12.71
N ARG A 21 6.83 2.54 11.46
CA ARG A 21 7.60 3.28 10.46
C ARG A 21 6.77 4.49 10.06
N PRO A 22 7.20 5.73 10.36
CA PRO A 22 6.39 6.91 10.05
C PRO A 22 6.17 7.12 8.55
N LEU A 23 7.06 6.62 7.69
CA LEU A 23 6.95 6.69 6.24
C LEU A 23 6.91 5.30 5.61
N TRP A 24 5.87 5.04 4.82
CA TRP A 24 5.75 3.85 3.98
C TRP A 24 5.97 4.22 2.52
N LEU A 25 6.92 3.56 1.86
CA LEU A 25 7.15 3.65 0.43
C LEU A 25 6.73 2.33 -0.20
N LEU A 26 5.73 2.38 -1.06
CA LEU A 26 5.08 1.19 -1.61
C LEU A 26 5.13 1.22 -3.14
N ASP A 27 5.52 0.09 -3.74
CA ASP A 27 5.54 -0.09 -5.19
C ASP A 27 4.52 -1.16 -5.57
N GLU A 28 3.49 -0.76 -6.31
CA GLU A 28 2.33 -1.56 -6.71
C GLU A 28 1.75 -2.40 -5.54
N PRO A 29 1.39 -1.81 -4.39
CA PRO A 29 1.12 -2.60 -3.18
C PRO A 29 -0.06 -3.58 -3.31
N THR A 30 -1.05 -3.23 -4.13
CA THR A 30 -2.29 -4.00 -4.31
C THR A 30 -2.23 -5.03 -5.42
N ALA A 31 -1.19 -5.06 -6.27
CA ALA A 31 -1.21 -5.94 -7.44
C ALA A 31 -1.38 -7.43 -7.06
N GLY A 32 -2.30 -8.14 -7.70
CA GLY A 32 -2.54 -9.56 -7.41
C GLY A 32 -3.06 -9.86 -6.00
N LEU A 33 -3.57 -8.85 -5.28
CA LEU A 33 -4.45 -9.06 -4.14
C LEU A 33 -5.88 -9.34 -4.65
N ASP A 34 -6.64 -10.10 -3.87
CA ASP A 34 -8.09 -10.14 -4.04
C ASP A 34 -8.75 -8.90 -3.40
N LYS A 35 -10.00 -8.63 -3.75
CA LYS A 35 -10.75 -7.46 -3.25
C LYS A 35 -10.75 -7.36 -1.72
N ALA A 36 -10.92 -8.49 -1.02
CA ALA A 36 -10.94 -8.50 0.44
C ALA A 36 -9.59 -8.09 1.04
N SER A 37 -8.49 -8.50 0.40
CA SER A 37 -7.13 -8.14 0.79
C SER A 37 -6.81 -6.69 0.43
N GLU A 38 -7.28 -6.17 -0.71
CA GLU A 38 -7.17 -4.75 -1.07
C GLU A 38 -7.86 -3.85 -0.04
N GLU A 39 -9.12 -4.15 0.31
CA GLU A 39 -9.86 -3.40 1.34
C GLU A 39 -9.18 -3.43 2.70
N ARG A 40 -8.64 -4.59 3.09
CA ARG A 40 -7.88 -4.71 4.35
C ARG A 40 -6.63 -3.85 4.30
N PHE A 41 -5.93 -3.82 3.17
CA PHE A 41 -4.72 -3.02 3.03
C PHE A 41 -5.01 -1.51 3.01
N ALA A 42 -6.10 -1.09 2.36
CA ALA A 42 -6.60 0.28 2.41
C ALA A 42 -6.86 0.73 3.85
N ARG A 43 -7.55 -0.08 4.66
CA ARG A 43 -7.78 0.22 6.09
C ARG A 43 -6.48 0.39 6.89
N LEU A 44 -5.46 -0.43 6.62
CA LEU A 44 -4.16 -0.30 7.29
C LEU A 44 -3.45 1.01 6.92
N MET A 45 -3.50 1.41 5.64
CA MET A 45 -2.96 2.69 5.20
C MET A 45 -3.71 3.87 5.80
N THR A 46 -5.05 3.83 5.82
CA THR A 46 -5.89 4.86 6.46
C THR A 46 -5.56 5.02 7.94
N GLN A 47 -5.45 3.91 8.68
CA GLN A 47 -5.09 3.93 10.09
C GLN A 47 -3.68 4.54 10.28
N HIS A 48 -2.70 4.09 9.48
CA HIS A 48 -1.33 4.60 9.55
C HIS A 48 -1.27 6.12 9.33
N CYS A 49 -1.99 6.64 8.33
CA CYS A 49 -2.11 8.08 8.09
C CYS A 49 -2.81 8.81 9.25
N GLY A 50 -3.88 8.24 9.80
CA GLY A 50 -4.61 8.80 10.96
C GLY A 50 -3.75 8.91 12.23
N GLU A 51 -2.74 8.06 12.37
CA GLU A 51 -1.76 8.08 13.47
C GLU A 51 -0.56 9.03 13.22
N GLY A 52 -0.65 9.87 12.18
CA GLY A 52 0.40 10.83 11.78
C GLY A 52 1.47 10.24 10.86
N GLY A 53 1.22 9.05 10.30
CA GLY A 53 2.08 8.43 9.30
C GLY A 53 1.89 9.01 7.90
N ILE A 54 2.83 8.71 7.02
CA ILE A 54 2.82 9.09 5.61
C ILE A 54 2.91 7.82 4.77
N VAL A 55 2.08 7.74 3.73
CA VAL A 55 2.15 6.72 2.69
C VAL A 55 2.45 7.39 1.36
N ILE A 56 3.48 6.91 0.67
CA ILE A 56 3.75 7.21 -0.74
C ILE A 56 3.67 5.89 -1.48
N ALA A 57 2.80 5.82 -2.48
CA ALA A 57 2.58 4.60 -3.24
C ALA A 57 2.61 4.88 -4.74
N ALA A 58 3.33 4.04 -5.48
CA ALA A 58 3.21 3.94 -6.93
C ALA A 58 2.12 2.91 -7.26
N THR A 59 1.15 3.30 -8.08
CA THR A 59 0.05 2.43 -8.49
C THR A 59 -0.57 2.87 -9.80
N HIS A 60 -1.15 1.92 -10.53
CA HIS A 60 -1.98 2.18 -11.71
C HIS A 60 -3.48 2.36 -11.40
N LEU A 61 -3.94 2.05 -10.19
CA LEU A 61 -5.36 2.12 -9.79
C LEU A 61 -5.53 2.92 -8.50
N PRO A 62 -6.66 3.61 -8.29
CA PRO A 62 -6.91 4.31 -7.03
C PRO A 62 -6.87 3.35 -5.83
N LEU A 63 -6.12 3.72 -4.78
CA LEU A 63 -6.00 2.91 -3.55
C LEU A 63 -7.22 3.02 -2.61
N GLY A 64 -8.27 3.77 -3.01
CA GLY A 64 -9.46 3.97 -2.18
C GLY A 64 -9.17 4.73 -0.88
N LEU A 65 -8.15 5.60 -0.87
CA LEU A 65 -7.79 6.43 0.28
C LEU A 65 -8.41 7.82 0.14
N ASP A 66 -9.22 8.21 1.13
CA ASP A 66 -9.79 9.55 1.20
C ASP A 66 -8.69 10.59 1.47
N GLY A 67 -8.73 11.71 0.75
CA GLY A 67 -7.78 12.80 0.91
C GLY A 67 -6.37 12.53 0.36
N ALA A 68 -6.16 11.41 -0.34
CA ALA A 68 -4.89 11.15 -1.01
C ALA A 68 -4.64 12.15 -2.15
N GLN A 69 -3.44 12.73 -2.18
CA GLN A 69 -2.99 13.53 -3.31
C GLN A 69 -2.43 12.60 -4.38
N ALA A 70 -2.96 12.68 -5.60
CA ALA A 70 -2.48 11.92 -6.74
C ALA A 70 -1.56 12.79 -7.59
N LEU A 71 -0.42 12.23 -8.00
CA LEU A 71 0.45 12.79 -9.03
C LEU A 71 0.42 11.82 -10.21
N VAL A 72 -0.12 12.27 -11.35
CA VAL A 72 -0.11 11.48 -12.58
C VAL A 72 1.27 11.63 -13.23
N MET A 73 1.96 10.51 -13.41
CA MET A 73 3.27 10.47 -14.05
C MET A 73 3.10 10.08 -15.53
N GLY A 74 3.70 10.86 -16.44
CA GLY A 74 3.73 10.51 -17.87
C GLY A 74 2.67 11.17 -18.76
N GLU A 75 1.88 12.13 -18.25
CA GLU A 75 1.17 13.07 -19.12
C GLU A 75 2.21 13.96 -19.81
N THR A 76 2.63 13.54 -20.99
CA THR A 76 3.37 14.40 -21.91
C THR A 76 2.31 15.28 -22.55
N GLY A 77 2.38 16.59 -22.32
CA GLY A 77 1.59 17.57 -23.07
C GLY A 77 1.87 17.50 -24.57
#